data_AF-A0A246AJ66-F1
#
_entry.id   AF-A0A246AJ66-F1
#
_cell.length_a   1.000
_cell.length_b   1.000
_cell.length_c   1.000
_cell.angle_alpha   90.00
_cell.angle_beta   90.00
_cell.angle_gamma   90.00
#
_symmetry.space_group_name_H-M   'P 1'
#
loop_
_entity.id
_entity.type
_entity.pdbx_description
1 polymer ?
#
loop_
_entity_poly.entity_id
_entity_poly.type
_entity_poly.pdbx_seq_one_letter_code
_entity_poly.pdbx_strand_id
1 'polypeptide(L)'
;MLGVCENKIRIIDSEDKIGFANEYGKILIKPQFEIATSFHKGKAIVGEKCKKIPWDEHAKEGDCHHYSIVCENQGFINENGEILKLGKYQFEDIVNEINWKPDDEEY
;
A
#
# COMPACT_ATOMS: atom_id res chain seq x y z
N MET A 1 11.97 3.14 -10.74
CA MET A 1 11.28 4.40 -11.11
C MET A 1 10.35 4.71 -9.95
N LEU A 2 10.55 5.83 -9.24
CA LEU A 2 9.62 6.23 -8.17
C LEU A 2 8.25 6.42 -8.82
N GLY A 3 7.30 5.55 -8.49
CA GLY A 3 5.94 5.56 -9.02
C GLY A 3 5.24 6.83 -8.55
N VAL A 4 5.34 7.87 -9.38
CA VAL A 4 4.55 9.10 -9.22
C VAL A 4 3.19 8.79 -9.83
N CYS A 5 2.25 8.36 -9.00
CA CYS A 5 0.86 8.17 -9.40
C CYS A 5 0.04 9.29 -8.79
N GLU A 6 -0.63 10.07 -9.63
CA GLU A 6 -1.44 11.23 -9.22
C GLU A 6 -0.67 12.24 -8.33
N ASN A 7 0.61 12.48 -8.64
CA ASN A 7 1.51 13.43 -7.96
C ASN A 7 1.73 13.18 -6.46
N LYS A 8 1.50 11.95 -5.98
CA LYS A 8 1.75 11.55 -4.58
C LYS A 8 2.86 10.51 -4.52
N ILE A 9 3.84 10.78 -3.67
CA ILE A 9 5.00 9.92 -3.42
C ILE A 9 4.79 9.25 -2.06
N ARG A 10 4.91 7.91 -2.01
CA ARG A 10 4.90 7.17 -0.74
C ARG A 10 6.11 7.56 0.10
N ILE A 11 5.87 7.88 1.35
CA ILE A 11 6.90 8.16 2.36
C ILE A 11 6.78 7.16 3.51
N ILE A 12 7.89 6.85 4.15
CA ILE A 12 7.95 5.90 5.27
C ILE A 12 8.56 6.62 6.48
N ASP A 13 8.00 6.42 7.67
CA ASP A 13 8.55 6.94 8.92
C ASP A 13 9.49 5.94 9.63
N SER A 14 9.92 6.26 10.85
CA SER A 14 10.78 5.39 11.65
C SER A 14 10.09 4.13 12.18
N GLU A 15 8.77 4.02 12.05
CA GLU A 15 7.96 2.87 12.48
C GLU A 15 7.49 2.02 11.28
N ASP A 16 8.10 2.20 10.11
CA ASP A 16 7.73 1.56 8.85
C ASP A 16 6.28 1.85 8.40
N LYS A 17 5.68 2.95 8.87
CA LYS A 17 4.34 3.38 8.43
C LYS A 17 4.44 4.18 7.15
N ILE A 18 3.48 3.98 6.26
CA ILE A 18 3.36 4.62 4.96
C ILE A 18 2.41 5.80 5.04
N GLY A 19 2.85 6.91 4.47
CA GLY A 19 2.07 8.11 4.20
C GLY A 19 2.33 8.61 2.78
N PHE A 20 1.89 9.83 2.49
CA PHE A 20 2.03 10.43 1.16
C PHE A 20 2.50 11.88 1.25
N ALA A 21 3.48 12.22 0.41
CA ALA A 21 3.95 13.59 0.20
C ALA A 21 3.77 14.00 -1.26
N ASN A 22 3.79 15.30 -1.53
CA ASN A 22 3.93 15.80 -2.88
C ASN A 22 5.41 15.86 -3.31
N GLU A 23 5.66 16.20 -4.57
CA GLU A 23 7.01 16.36 -5.15
C GLU A 23 7.88 17.40 -4.44
N TYR A 24 7.29 18.37 -3.74
CA TYR A 24 7.98 19.40 -2.97
C TYR A 24 8.36 18.92 -1.55
N GLY A 25 8.09 17.66 -1.20
CA GLY A 25 8.34 17.10 0.12
C GLY A 25 7.32 17.52 1.19
N LYS A 26 6.23 18.20 0.82
CA LYS A 26 5.14 18.50 1.76
C LYS A 26 4.34 17.23 2.02
N ILE A 27 4.27 16.82 3.29
CA ILE A 27 3.43 15.72 3.74
C ILE A 27 1.96 16.10 3.53
N LEU A 28 1.24 15.33 2.70
CA LEU A 28 -0.19 15.46 2.44
C LEU A 28 -0.99 14.55 3.38
N ILE A 29 -0.52 13.31 3.53
CA ILE A 29 -1.09 12.29 4.40
C ILE A 29 0.04 11.79 5.29
N LYS A 30 -0.12 11.93 6.61
CA LYS A 30 0.90 11.47 7.56
C LYS A 30 1.04 9.94 7.49
N PRO A 31 2.26 9.40 7.67
CA PRO A 31 2.50 7.99 7.89
C PRO A 31 1.55 7.42 8.94
N GLN A 32 0.77 6.41 8.55
CA GLN A 32 -0.18 5.74 9.46
C GLN A 32 -0.56 4.32 9.04
N PHE A 33 -0.34 3.95 7.77
CA PHE A 33 -0.71 2.62 7.24
C PHE A 33 0.51 1.70 7.19
N GLU A 34 0.33 0.39 7.33
CA GLU A 34 1.46 -0.56 7.22
C GLU A 34 1.72 -0.96 5.76
N ILE A 35 0.67 -0.89 4.94
CA ILE A 35 0.76 -0.97 3.48
C ILE A 35 -0.08 0.12 2.85
N ALA A 36 0.35 0.63 1.69
CA ALA A 36 -0.45 1.49 0.84
C ALA A 36 -0.05 1.32 -0.63
N THR A 37 -1.04 1.21 -1.52
CA THR A 37 -0.81 1.16 -2.97
C THR A 37 -0.62 2.57 -3.54
N SER A 38 -0.28 2.64 -4.83
CA SER A 38 -0.36 3.88 -5.60
C SER A 38 -1.83 4.32 -5.72
N PHE A 39 -2.04 5.63 -5.87
CA PHE A 39 -3.36 6.16 -6.18
C PHE A 39 -3.75 5.81 -7.62
N HIS A 40 -4.96 5.29 -7.80
CA HIS A 40 -5.59 5.05 -9.10
C HIS A 40 -7.04 5.53 -9.04
N LYS A 41 -7.41 6.46 -9.92
CA LYS A 41 -8.74 7.11 -9.95
C LYS A 41 -9.09 7.75 -8.60
N GLY A 42 -8.12 8.44 -8.00
CA GLY A 42 -8.31 9.15 -6.72
C GLY A 42 -8.45 8.25 -5.50
N LYS A 43 -8.12 6.96 -5.60
CA LYS A 43 -8.19 6.00 -4.49
C LYS A 43 -6.90 5.20 -4.34
N ALA A 44 -6.51 4.92 -3.10
CA ALA A 44 -5.41 4.02 -2.78
C ALA A 44 -5.88 2.96 -1.79
N ILE A 45 -5.43 1.72 -1.97
CA ILE A 45 -5.69 0.62 -1.06
C ILE A 45 -4.70 0.73 0.11
N VAL A 46 -5.17 0.55 1.33
CA VAL A 46 -4.38 0.63 2.56
C VAL A 46 -4.64 -0.57 3.46
N GLY A 47 -3.70 -0.88 4.36
CA GLY A 47 -3.84 -1.98 5.30
C GLY A 47 -3.16 -1.73 6.65
N GLU A 48 -3.64 -2.45 7.66
CA GLU A 48 -3.19 -2.39 9.04
C GLU A 48 -3.04 -3.80 9.63
N LYS A 49 -2.24 -3.93 10.70
CA LYS A 49 -1.98 -5.19 11.40
C LYS A 49 -1.46 -6.26 10.43
N CYS A 50 -0.48 -5.87 9.64
CA CYS A 50 0.18 -6.67 8.65
C CYS A 50 1.27 -7.52 9.27
N LYS A 51 1.41 -8.74 8.76
CA LYS A 51 2.43 -9.71 9.17
C LYS A 51 3.21 -10.14 7.95
N LYS A 52 4.53 -10.20 8.10
CA LYS A 52 5.42 -10.84 7.14
C LYS A 52 5.34 -12.35 7.37
N ILE A 53 4.80 -13.07 6.39
CA ILE A 53 4.72 -14.53 6.38
C ILE A 53 5.87 -15.03 5.51
N PRO A 54 6.89 -15.70 6.07
CA PRO A 54 7.94 -16.34 5.28
C PRO A 54 7.33 -17.35 4.31
N TRP A 55 7.84 -17.41 3.09
CA TRP A 55 7.49 -18.51 2.19
C TRP A 55 8.36 -19.70 2.62
N ASP A 56 7.75 -20.74 3.19
CA ASP A 56 8.51 -21.91 3.65
C ASP A 56 9.27 -22.56 2.47
N GLU A 57 10.56 -22.79 2.71
CA GLU A 57 11.58 -23.44 1.89
C GLU A 57 12.24 -22.65 0.74
N HIS A 58 13.10 -21.69 1.12
CA HIS A 58 14.49 -21.76 0.66
C HIS A 58 15.43 -21.92 1.86
N ALA A 59 15.67 -23.19 2.24
CA ALA A 59 16.85 -23.53 3.00
C ALA A 59 18.07 -23.39 2.07
N LYS A 60 18.92 -22.41 2.37
CA LYS A 60 20.24 -22.14 1.75
C LYS A 60 20.19 -21.21 0.53
N GLU A 61 20.26 -19.91 0.79
CA GLU A 61 21.31 -19.03 0.29
C GLU A 61 21.12 -17.67 0.99
N GLY A 62 22.20 -17.16 1.58
CA GLY A 62 22.17 -16.20 2.69
C GLY A 62 21.79 -14.76 2.35
N ASP A 63 20.83 -14.50 1.45
CA ASP A 63 20.37 -13.13 1.18
C ASP A 63 18.95 -12.95 0.59
N CYS A 64 18.10 -13.97 0.53
CA CYS A 64 16.76 -13.84 -0.09
C CYS A 64 15.63 -13.64 0.95
N HIS A 65 15.15 -12.40 1.10
CA HIS A 65 13.97 -12.06 1.92
C HIS A 65 12.65 -12.28 1.15
N HIS A 66 12.24 -13.54 0.95
CA HIS A 66 10.93 -13.85 0.37
C HIS A 66 9.88 -13.98 1.48
N TYR A 67 9.07 -12.92 1.67
CA TYR A 67 7.92 -12.93 2.58
C TYR A 67 6.68 -12.38 1.88
N SER A 68 5.52 -12.97 2.16
CA SER A 68 4.21 -12.36 1.87
C SER A 68 3.89 -11.35 2.96
N ILE A 69 3.32 -10.21 2.60
CA ILE A 69 2.68 -9.32 3.57
C ILE A 69 1.19 -9.64 3.58
N VAL A 70 0.66 -10.03 4.73
CA VAL A 70 -0.77 -10.28 4.91
C VAL A 70 -1.30 -9.38 6.02
N CYS A 71 -2.30 -8.56 5.70
CA CYS A 71 -2.92 -7.62 6.62
C CYS A 71 -4.24 -8.15 7.16
N GLU A 72 -4.47 -8.00 8.47
CA GLU A 72 -5.76 -8.37 9.08
C GLU A 72 -6.87 -7.42 8.60
N ASN A 73 -6.54 -6.14 8.49
CA ASN A 73 -7.46 -5.11 8.01
C ASN A 73 -6.93 -4.52 6.71
N GLN A 74 -7.84 -4.30 5.77
CA GLN A 74 -7.57 -3.62 4.52
C GLN A 74 -8.77 -2.79 4.07
N GLY A 75 -8.53 -1.85 3.17
CA GLY A 75 -9.52 -0.87 2.77
C GLY A 75 -8.99 0.11 1.75
N PHE A 76 -9.65 1.24 1.59
CA PHE A 76 -9.18 2.28 0.69
C PHE A 76 -9.46 3.69 1.22
N ILE A 77 -8.57 4.60 0.83
CA ILE A 77 -8.64 6.03 1.13
C ILE A 77 -8.90 6.84 -0.14
N ASN A 78 -9.40 8.07 0.02
CA ASN A 78 -9.38 9.06 -1.04
C ASN A 78 -8.08 9.87 -1.06
N GLU A 79 -7.96 10.79 -2.02
CA GLU A 79 -6.76 11.64 -2.20
C GLU A 79 -6.39 12.53 -1.02
N ASN A 80 -7.34 12.81 -0.13
CA ASN A 80 -7.12 13.59 1.08
C ASN A 80 -6.66 12.73 2.27
N GLY A 81 -6.62 11.39 2.09
CA GLY A 81 -6.31 10.44 3.15
C GLY A 81 -7.50 10.06 4.02
N GLU A 82 -8.72 10.42 3.62
CA GLU A 82 -9.92 10.00 4.34
C GLU A 82 -10.18 8.51 4.08
N ILE A 83 -10.35 7.74 5.16
CA ILE A 83 -10.68 6.33 5.10
C ILE A 83 -12.14 6.18 4.68
N LEU A 84 -12.37 5.70 3.45
CA LEU A 84 -13.71 5.44 2.92
C LEU A 84 -14.21 4.05 3.33
N LYS A 85 -13.29 3.09 3.46
CA LYS A 85 -13.56 1.72 3.91
C LYS A 85 -12.31 1.15 4.56
N LEU A 86 -12.45 0.45 5.68
CA LEU A 86 -11.34 -0.27 6.35
C LEU A 86 -11.91 -1.36 7.27
N GLY A 87 -11.40 -2.57 7.13
CA GLY A 87 -11.85 -3.71 7.94
C GLY A 87 -11.35 -5.04 7.39
N LYS A 88 -11.96 -6.13 7.84
CA LYS A 88 -11.59 -7.49 7.40
C LYS A 88 -12.26 -7.81 6.06
N TYR A 89 -11.65 -7.35 4.98
CA TYR A 89 -12.08 -7.63 3.61
C TYR A 89 -11.04 -8.49 2.91
N GLN A 90 -11.38 -9.10 1.76
CA GLN A 90 -10.37 -9.67 0.86
C GLN A 90 -9.80 -8.55 -0.03
N PHE A 91 -8.56 -8.71 -0.49
CA PHE A 91 -7.88 -7.68 -1.28
C PHE A 91 -8.58 -7.54 -2.64
N GLU A 92 -8.92 -8.66 -3.25
CA GLU A 92 -9.60 -8.76 -4.54
C GLU A 92 -10.98 -8.11 -4.52
N ASP A 93 -11.71 -8.24 -3.41
CA ASP A 93 -13.02 -7.60 -3.24
C ASP A 93 -12.88 -6.06 -3.30
N ILE A 94 -11.87 -5.51 -2.62
CA ILE A 94 -11.58 -4.07 -2.63
C ILE A 94 -11.17 -3.64 -4.04
N VAL A 95 -10.21 -4.33 -4.66
CA VAL A 95 -9.72 -4.03 -6.01
C VAL A 95 -10.88 -3.94 -7.01
N ASN A 96 -11.77 -4.94 -7.00
CA ASN A 96 -12.94 -4.99 -7.87
C ASN A 96 -13.94 -3.86 -7.57
N GLU A 97 -14.20 -3.59 -6.29
CA GLU A 97 -15.15 -2.53 -5.86
C GLU A 97 -14.72 -1.15 -6.34
N ILE A 98 -13.42 -0.85 -6.28
CA ILE A 98 -12.91 0.46 -6.68
C ILE A 98 -12.35 0.50 -8.11
N ASN A 99 -12.40 -0.62 -8.84
CA ASN A 99 -11.82 -0.79 -10.17
C ASN A 99 -10.38 -0.25 -10.23
N TRP A 100 -9.60 -0.63 -9.21
CA TRP A 100 -8.20 -0.27 -9.06
C TRP A 100 -7.34 -1.19 -9.92
N LYS A 101 -6.31 -0.63 -10.54
CA LYS A 101 -5.36 -1.40 -11.35
C LYS A 101 -3.93 -1.00 -10.96
N PRO A 102 -3.00 -1.97 -10.94
CA PRO A 102 -1.59 -1.65 -10.82
C PRO A 102 -1.09 -0.91 -12.07
N ASP A 103 -0.08 -0.06 -11.89
CA ASP A 103 0.45 0.83 -12.94
C ASP A 103 1.02 0.05 -14.15
N ASP A 104 1.36 -1.24 -14.00
CA ASP A 104 1.97 -2.07 -15.03
C ASP A 104 0.94 -2.75 -15.99
N GLU A 105 -0.37 -2.51 -15.83
CA GLU A 105 -1.45 -3.14 -16.60
C GLU A 105 -2.14 -2.20 -17.63
N GLU A 106 -1.50 -1.11 -18.06
CA GLU A 106 -2.02 -0.19 -19.10
C GLU A 106 -1.60 -0.56 -20.55
N TYR A 107 -1.72 -1.84 -20.95
CA TYR A 107 -1.50 -2.28 -22.34
C TYR A 107 -2.79 -2.69 -23.05
#